data_AF-A0A7V7VJV7-F1
#
_entry.id   AF-A0A7V7VJV7-F1
#
_cell.length_a   1.000
_cell.length_b   1.000
_cell.length_c   1.000
_cell.angle_alpha   90.00
_cell.angle_beta   90.00
_cell.angle_gamma   90.00
#
_symmetry.space_group_name_H-M   'P 1'
#
loop_
_entity.id
_entity.type
_entity.pdbx_description
1 polymer ?
#
loop_
_entity_poly.entity_id
_entity_poly.type
_entity_poly.pdbx_seq_one_letter_code
_entity_poly.pdbx_strand_id
1 'polypeptide(L)' 'MDAAYFNPQPIHVSKAIATQESASTRGFVELQGVNHPGSTYTLVYAPGADQLMGTYYQAALRQQFEGGFHRIK' A
#
# COMPACT_ATOMS: atom_id res chain seq x y z
N MET A 1 5.47 -0.68 -12.03
CA MET A 1 5.53 -1.49 -10.79
C MET A 1 4.33 -2.39 -10.82
N ASP A 2 4.53 -3.67 -10.56
CA ASP A 2 3.42 -4.61 -10.38
C ASP A 2 3.21 -4.85 -8.89
N ALA A 3 1.95 -5.04 -8.48
CA ALA A 3 1.59 -5.30 -7.09
C ALA A 3 0.36 -6.19 -7.01
N ALA A 4 0.30 -6.98 -5.93
CA ALA A 4 -0.85 -7.77 -5.55
C ALA A 4 -1.06 -7.65 -4.04
N TYR A 5 -2.32 -7.67 -3.60
CA TYR A 5 -2.68 -7.54 -2.19
C TYR A 5 -3.41 -8.79 -1.73
N PHE A 6 -2.97 -9.36 -0.60
CA PHE A 6 -3.53 -10.59 -0.02
C PHE A 6 -3.77 -10.39 1.48
N ASN A 7 -5.03 -10.21 1.88
CA ASN A 7 -5.39 -10.10 3.31
C ASN A 7 -6.92 -10.19 3.53
N PRO A 8 -7.48 -11.33 3.97
CA PRO A 8 -6.93 -12.69 3.86
C PRO A 8 -7.06 -13.26 2.42
N GLN A 9 -7.94 -12.68 1.60
CA GLN A 9 -8.15 -13.05 0.18
C GLN A 9 -7.50 -11.99 -0.73
N PRO A 10 -7.22 -12.33 -2.01
CA PRO A 10 -6.71 -11.36 -2.96
C PRO A 10 -7.74 -10.25 -3.25
N ILE A 11 -7.26 -9.01 -3.35
CA ILE A 11 -8.06 -7.86 -3.81
C ILE A 11 -7.39 -7.30 -5.06
N HIS A 12 -8.21 -6.91 -6.05
CA HIS A 12 -7.69 -6.33 -7.28
C HIS A 12 -6.99 -5.00 -7.00
N VAL A 13 -5.75 -4.89 -7.47
CA VAL A 13 -4.97 -3.65 -7.47
C VAL A 13 -5.26 -2.93 -8.77
N SER A 14 -6.02 -1.83 -8.70
CA SER A 14 -6.35 -1.01 -9.87
C SER A 14 -5.18 -0.13 -10.30
N LYS A 15 -4.31 0.24 -9.36
CA LYS A 15 -3.16 1.12 -9.60
C LYS A 15 -2.00 0.83 -8.65
N ALA A 16 -0.80 0.79 -9.19
CA ALA A 16 0.44 0.71 -8.42
C ALA A 16 1.50 1.64 -9.03
N ILE A 17 2.03 2.54 -8.21
CA ILE A 17 3.10 3.47 -8.61
C ILE A 17 4.21 3.39 -7.57
N ALA A 18 5.45 3.28 -8.05
CA ALA A 18 6.63 3.58 -7.25
C ALA A 18 7.24 4.88 -7.77
N THR A 19 7.58 5.79 -6.89
CA THR A 19 8.35 6.99 -7.21
C THR A 19 9.61 7.04 -6.36
N GLN A 20 10.64 7.70 -6.90
CA GLN A 20 11.86 7.98 -6.18
C GLN A 20 11.95 9.49 -5.98
N GLU A 21 11.95 9.90 -4.72
CA GLU A 21 12.03 11.31 -4.33
C GLU A 21 13.32 11.50 -3.53
N SER A 22 14.33 12.10 -4.16
CA SER A 22 15.70 12.17 -3.66
C SER A 22 16.24 10.78 -3.26
N ALA A 23 16.44 10.53 -1.95
CA ALA A 23 16.95 9.28 -1.41
C ALA A 23 15.84 8.33 -0.90
N SER A 24 14.56 8.70 -1.04
CA SER A 24 13.43 7.93 -0.53
C SER A 24 12.62 7.28 -1.66
N THR A 25 12.31 5.99 -1.52
CA THR A 25 11.35 5.31 -2.40
C THR A 25 9.97 5.41 -1.79
N ARG A 26 8.99 5.91 -2.55
CA ARG A 26 7.58 5.95 -2.17
C ARG A 26 6.77 4.99 -3.03
N GLY A 27 5.76 4.37 -2.42
CA GLY A 27 4.78 3.53 -3.09
C GLY A 27 3.38 4.10 -2.92
N PHE A 28 2.60 4.05 -4.00
CA PHE A 28 1.15 4.28 -3.96
C PHE A 28 0.45 3.06 -4.56
N VAL A 29 -0.54 2.53 -3.84
CA VAL A 29 -1.37 1.41 -4.30
C VAL A 29 -2.84 1.77 -4.11
N GLU A 30 -3.66 1.51 -5.11
CA GLU A 30 -5.11 1.60 -5.03
C GLU A 30 -5.73 0.21 -5.18
N LEU A 31 -6.66 -0.09 -4.28
CA LEU A 31 -7.41 -1.33 -4.23
C LEU A 31 -8.84 -1.09 -4.69
N GLN A 32 -9.33 -1.99 -5.54
CA GLN A 32 -10.70 -2.01 -6.00
C GLN A 32 -11.31 -3.38 -5.76
N GLY A 33 -12.34 -3.45 -4.91
CA GLY A 33 -13.03 -4.70 -4.61
C GLY A 33 -14.21 -4.49 -3.68
N VAL A 34 -14.88 -5.59 -3.34
CA VAL A 34 -15.98 -5.56 -2.35
C VAL A 34 -15.43 -5.02 -1.02
N ASN A 35 -16.10 -4.02 -0.46
CA ASN A 35 -15.67 -3.23 0.71
C ASN A 35 -14.41 -2.38 0.54
N HIS A 36 -13.82 -2.35 -0.65
CA HIS A 36 -12.61 -1.59 -0.97
C HIS A 36 -12.83 -0.75 -2.24
N PRO A 37 -13.78 0.20 -2.26
CA PRO A 37 -14.04 1.02 -3.45
C PRO A 37 -13.00 2.15 -3.55
N GLY A 38 -11.76 1.83 -3.96
CA GLY A 38 -10.67 2.81 -4.05
C GLY A 38 -9.95 3.03 -2.73
N SER A 39 -9.78 1.99 -1.92
CA SER A 39 -8.93 2.08 -0.72
C SER A 39 -7.47 2.20 -1.13
N THR A 40 -6.66 2.97 -0.41
CA THR A 40 -5.30 3.29 -0.86
C THR A 40 -4.25 3.02 0.21
N TYR A 41 -3.06 2.68 -0.26
CA TYR A 41 -1.84 2.72 0.53
C TYR A 41 -0.92 3.81 0.00
N THR A 42 -0.40 4.63 0.90
CA THR A 42 0.70 5.55 0.64
C THR A 42 1.85 5.15 1.55
N LEU A 43 2.93 4.64 0.95
CA LEU A 43 4.03 3.96 1.64
C LEU A 43 5.36 4.65 1.36
N VAL A 44 6.26 4.58 2.33
CA VAL A 44 7.66 4.99 2.22
C VAL A 44 8.52 3.80 2.60
N TYR A 45 9.54 3.52 1.79
CA TYR A 45 10.51 2.49 2.11
C TYR A 45 11.46 2.96 3.22
N ALA A 46 11.49 2.21 4.32
CA ALA A 46 12.39 2.40 5.45
C ALA A 46 13.55 1.41 5.34
N PRO A 47 14.72 1.82 4.79
CA PRO A 47 15.82 0.89 4.48
C PRO A 47 16.43 0.24 5.73
N GLY A 48 16.40 0.92 6.88
CA GLY A 48 16.94 0.38 8.14
C GLY A 48 16.13 -0.81 8.68
N ALA A 49 14.85 -0.93 8.31
CA ALA A 49 13.97 -2.01 8.75
C ALA A 49 13.57 -2.98 7.61
N ASP A 50 13.94 -2.66 6.37
CA ASP A 50 13.48 -3.34 5.13
C ASP A 50 11.94 -3.48 5.08
N GLN A 51 11.27 -2.35 5.31
CA GLN A 51 9.81 -2.25 5.38
C GLN A 51 9.26 -1.13 4.51
N LEU A 52 8.04 -1.28 4.03
CA LEU A 52 7.23 -0.22 3.46
C LEU A 52 6.23 0.22 4.53
N MET A 53 6.34 1.44 5.04
CA MET A 53 5.50 1.97 6.11
C MET A 53 4.71 3.18 5.64
N GLY A 54 3.50 3.35 6.15
CA GLY A 54 2.72 4.56 5.90
C GLY A 54 1.25 4.40 6.24
N THR A 55 0.39 5.02 5.44
CA THR A 55 -1.04 5.13 5.73
C THR A 55 -1.84 4.25 4.79
N TYR A 56 -2.79 3.51 5.37
CA TYR A 56 -3.87 2.86 4.68
C TYR A 56 -5.16 3.67 4.84
N TYR A 57 -5.75 4.12 3.73
CA TYR A 57 -7.07 4.73 3.72
C TYR A 57 -8.13 3.69 3.34
N GLN A 58 -9.02 3.38 4.28
CA GLN A 58 -10.15 2.48 4.08
C GLN A 58 -11.34 3.29 3.56
N ALA A 59 -11.67 3.12 2.27
CA ALA A 59 -12.62 3.98 1.58
C ALA A 59 -14.09 3.80 2.02
N ALA A 60 -14.49 2.57 2.39
CA ALA A 60 -15.87 2.28 2.81
C ALA A 60 -16.21 2.89 4.19
N LEU A 61 -15.24 2.92 5.09
CA LEU A 61 -15.30 3.46 6.45
C LEU A 61 -14.88 4.93 6.50
N ARG A 62 -14.19 5.42 5.46
CA ARG A 62 -13.59 6.77 5.38
C ARG A 62 -12.63 7.03 6.53
N GLN A 63 -11.79 6.04 6.84
CA GLN A 63 -10.84 6.08 7.96
C GLN A 63 -9.43 5.83 7.47
N GLN A 64 -8.46 6.34 8.23
CA GLN A 64 -7.04 6.12 8.00
C GLN A 64 -6.46 5.28 9.12
N PHE A 65 -5.56 4.37 8.75
CA PHE A 65 -4.83 3.50 9.66
C PHE A 65 -3.35 3.58 9.34
N GLU A 66 -2.50 3.54 10.36
CA GLU A 66 -1.07 3.32 10.16
C GLU A 66 -0.80 1.84 9.93
N GLY A 67 0.14 1.53 9.04
CA GLY A 67 0.56 0.16 8.81
C GLY A 67 1.56 0.04 7.67
N GLY A 68 1.77 -1.20 7.24
CA GLY A 68 2.51 -1.47 6.02
C GLY A 68 3.03 -2.90 5.95
N PHE A 69 4.08 -3.08 5.16
CA PHE A 69 4.51 -4.37 4.66
C PHE A 69 5.98 -4.63 5.03
N HIS A 70 6.28 -5.86 5.40
CA HIS A 70 7.65 -6.34 5.57
C HIS A 70 8.00 -7.29 4.42
N ARG A 71 9.27 -7.36 4.06
CA ARG A 71 9.75 -8.35 3.10
C ARG A 71 9.58 -9.76 3.68
N ILE A 72 8.92 -10.65 2.93
CA ILE A 72 8.87 -12.08 3.25
C ILE A 72 10.18 -12.71 2.75
N LYS A 73 10.75 -13.63 3.54
CA LYS A 73 11.96 -14.39 3.18
C LYS A 73 11.63 -15.59 2.31
#